data_AF-A0A0G1WDA7-F1
#
_entry.id   AF-A0A0G1WDA7-F1
#
_cell.length_a   1.000
_cell.length_b   1.000
_cell.length_c   1.000
_cell.angle_alpha   90.00
_cell.angle_beta   90.00
_cell.angle_gamma   90.00
#
_symmetry.space_group_name_H-M   'P 1'
#
loop_
_entity.id
_entity.type
_entity.pdbx_description
1 polymer ?
#
loop_
_entity_poly.entity_id
_entity_poly.type
_entity_poly.pdbx_seq_one_letter_code
_entity_poly.pdbx_strand_id
1 'polypeptide(L)'
;MKTMSESRFFRSLLSAAQAFSQSRSKSFAYSQGALQHSKRAIFSLHRDNVKEARREIREAERDLKKLRSMWKRESKLRYEGSIRAAMEEYLEALMYYTFVTKGTIEITTPFEPEYDE
;
A
#
# COMPACT_ATOMS: atom_id res chain seq x y z
N MET A 1 47.90 -7.93 2.06
CA MET A 1 46.95 -7.41 1.05
C MET A 1 45.55 -8.01 1.28
N LYS A 2 44.72 -7.37 2.11
CA LYS A 2 43.29 -7.73 2.32
C LYS A 2 42.32 -6.57 2.00
N THR A 3 42.83 -5.42 1.60
CA THR A 3 42.14 -4.14 1.78
C THR A 3 41.23 -3.69 0.63
N MET A 4 41.48 -4.10 -0.62
CA MET A 4 40.66 -3.63 -1.77
C MET A 4 39.37 -4.41 -2.01
N SER A 5 39.38 -5.73 -1.78
CA SER A 5 38.20 -6.60 -1.99
C SER A 5 37.14 -6.38 -0.92
N GLU A 6 37.57 -6.36 0.35
CA GLU A 6 36.71 -6.13 1.51
C GLU A 6 36.06 -4.74 1.45
N SER A 7 36.83 -3.70 1.12
CA SER A 7 36.33 -2.32 0.97
C SER A 7 35.27 -2.19 -0.14
N ARG A 8 35.45 -2.89 -1.28
CA ARG A 8 34.46 -2.91 -2.37
C ARG A 8 33.17 -3.62 -1.93
N PHE A 9 33.29 -4.75 -1.23
CA PHE A 9 32.16 -5.51 -0.70
C PHE A 9 31.32 -4.70 0.30
N PHE A 10 31.96 -4.05 1.29
CA PHE A 10 31.23 -3.22 2.26
C PHE A 10 30.56 -2.01 1.60
N ARG A 11 31.19 -1.39 0.60
CA ARG A 11 30.57 -0.31 -0.19
C ARG A 11 29.34 -0.80 -0.95
N SER A 12 29.40 -1.97 -1.58
CA SER A 12 28.23 -2.54 -2.27
C SER A 12 27.11 -2.90 -1.30
N LEU A 13 27.45 -3.43 -0.13
CA LEU A 13 26.47 -3.76 0.91
C LEU A 13 25.77 -2.50 1.44
N LEU A 14 26.55 -1.45 1.73
CA LEU A 14 26.02 -0.15 2.16
C LEU A 14 25.10 0.47 1.09
N SER A 15 25.52 0.44 -0.17
CA SER A 15 24.72 0.96 -1.28
C SER A 15 23.40 0.19 -1.44
N ALA A 16 23.43 -1.13 -1.34
CA ALA A 16 22.21 -1.96 -1.38
C ALA A 16 21.28 -1.66 -0.20
N ALA A 17 21.81 -1.51 1.01
CA ALA A 17 21.04 -1.15 2.20
C ALA A 17 20.39 0.24 2.08
N GLN A 18 21.13 1.22 1.55
CA GLN A 18 20.60 2.57 1.29
C GLN A 18 19.50 2.56 0.24
N ALA A 19 19.70 1.85 -0.87
CA ALA A 19 18.69 1.72 -1.92
C ALA A 19 17.40 1.09 -1.38
N PHE A 20 17.52 -0.01 -0.63
CA PHE A 20 16.38 -0.66 0.01
C PHE A 20 15.68 0.26 1.02
N SER A 21 16.44 0.98 1.86
CA SER A 21 15.86 1.94 2.80
C SER A 21 15.07 3.05 2.11
N GLN A 22 15.52 3.52 0.94
CA GLN A 22 14.78 4.53 0.16
C GLN A 22 13.49 3.95 -0.41
N SER A 23 13.53 2.73 -0.94
CA SER A 23 12.34 2.04 -1.43
C SER A 23 11.34 1.78 -0.31
N ARG A 24 11.80 1.39 0.87
CA ARG A 24 10.98 1.23 2.08
C ARG A 24 10.29 2.53 2.50
N SER A 25 11.03 3.64 2.60
CA SER A 25 10.43 4.93 2.97
C SER A 25 9.37 5.40 1.96
N LYS A 26 9.59 5.17 0.66
CA LYS A 26 8.60 5.45 -0.39
C LYS A 26 7.38 4.54 -0.27
N SER A 27 7.59 3.25 0.01
CA SER A 27 6.52 2.28 0.25
C SER A 27 5.67 2.70 1.45
N PHE A 28 6.30 3.10 2.54
CA PHE A 28 5.61 3.61 3.72
C PHE A 28 4.74 4.83 3.39
N ALA A 29 5.27 5.80 2.63
CA ALA A 29 4.51 6.99 2.24
C ALA A 29 3.25 6.67 1.42
N TYR A 30 3.34 5.78 0.43
CA TYR A 30 2.16 5.35 -0.33
C TYR A 30 1.18 4.52 0.51
N SER A 31 1.69 3.72 1.45
CA SER A 31 0.85 2.95 2.38
C SER A 31 0.02 3.89 3.25
N GLN A 32 0.66 4.91 3.81
CA GLN A 32 -0.03 5.93 4.62
C GLN A 32 -1.04 6.74 3.80
N GLY A 33 -0.71 7.08 2.55
CA GLY A 33 -1.63 7.74 1.62
C GLY A 33 -2.90 6.90 1.39
N ALA A 34 -2.73 5.63 1.01
CA ALA A 34 -3.83 4.71 0.81
C ALA A 34 -4.68 4.53 2.08
N LEU A 35 -4.05 4.29 3.23
CA LEU A 35 -4.72 4.17 4.53
C LEU A 35 -5.57 5.41 4.85
N GLN A 36 -4.99 6.61 4.66
CA GLN A 36 -5.66 7.86 5.00
C GLN A 36 -6.83 8.17 4.06
N HIS A 37 -6.69 7.88 2.77
CA HIS A 37 -7.77 8.01 1.79
C HIS A 37 -8.91 7.03 2.07
N SER A 38 -8.60 5.77 2.38
CA SER A 38 -9.61 4.77 2.76
C SER A 38 -10.43 5.20 3.99
N LYS A 39 -9.76 5.69 5.05
CA LYS A 39 -10.45 6.26 6.23
C LYS A 39 -11.37 7.42 5.88
N ARG A 40 -10.91 8.34 5.03
CA ARG A 40 -11.73 9.48 4.58
C ARG A 40 -12.93 9.02 3.78
N ALA A 41 -12.79 7.97 2.99
CA ALA A 41 -13.92 7.37 2.28
C ALA A 41 -14.96 6.83 3.26
N ILE A 42 -14.54 6.05 4.27
CA ILE A 42 -15.42 5.52 5.32
C ILE A 42 -16.15 6.64 6.07
N PHE A 43 -15.43 7.69 6.50
CA PHE A 43 -16.05 8.84 7.16
C PHE A 43 -17.01 9.62 6.26
N SER A 44 -16.75 9.66 4.95
CA SER A 44 -17.64 10.29 3.98
C SER A 44 -18.92 9.47 3.79
N LEU A 45 -18.81 8.14 3.78
CA LEU A 45 -19.95 7.21 3.74
C LEU A 45 -20.82 7.34 4.99
N HIS A 46 -20.24 7.45 6.18
CA HIS A 46 -20.98 7.71 7.42
C HIS A 46 -21.82 9.00 7.40
N ARG A 47 -21.51 9.94 6.50
CA ARG A 47 -22.22 11.22 6.34
C ARG A 47 -23.00 11.30 5.03
N ASP A 48 -23.30 10.16 4.43
CA ASP A 48 -24.01 10.03 3.15
C ASP A 48 -23.35 10.77 1.97
N ASN A 49 -22.07 11.13 2.09
CA ASN A 49 -21.32 11.81 1.04
C ASN A 49 -20.64 10.80 0.09
N VAL A 50 -21.47 10.09 -0.67
CA VAL A 50 -21.04 9.02 -1.58
C VAL A 50 -20.09 9.52 -2.68
N LYS A 51 -20.29 10.76 -3.15
CA LYS A 51 -19.44 11.36 -4.20
C LYS A 51 -18.00 11.54 -3.71
N GLU A 52 -17.84 12.05 -2.49
CA GLU A 52 -16.55 12.21 -1.84
C GLU A 52 -15.90 10.87 -1.57
N ALA A 53 -16.65 9.93 -0.99
CA ALA A 53 -16.17 8.57 -0.72
C ALA A 53 -15.58 7.91 -1.97
N ARG A 54 -16.29 8.01 -3.11
CA ARG A 54 -15.82 7.48 -4.38
C ARG A 54 -14.51 8.11 -4.84
N ARG A 55 -14.34 9.42 -4.61
CA ARG A 55 -13.09 10.12 -4.96
C ARG A 55 -11.94 9.61 -4.10
N GLU A 56 -12.14 9.52 -2.80
CA GLU A 56 -11.11 9.04 -1.86
C GLU A 56 -10.73 7.58 -2.12
N ILE A 57 -11.69 6.69 -2.44
CA ILE A 57 -11.41 5.30 -2.85
C ILE A 57 -10.50 5.24 -4.08
N ARG A 58 -10.71 6.11 -5.08
CA ARG A 58 -9.87 6.16 -6.28
C ARG A 58 -8.45 6.63 -5.97
N GLU A 59 -8.31 7.58 -5.05
CA GLU A 59 -6.99 8.05 -4.60
C GLU A 59 -6.25 6.94 -3.85
N ALA A 60 -6.94 6.21 -2.96
CA ALA A 60 -6.38 5.04 -2.28
C ALA A 60 -5.94 3.95 -3.28
N GLU A 61 -6.79 3.61 -4.25
CA GLU A 61 -6.46 2.64 -5.31
C GLU A 61 -5.23 3.06 -6.12
N ARG A 62 -5.09 4.36 -6.40
CA ARG A 62 -3.93 4.91 -7.12
C ARG A 62 -2.63 4.69 -6.33
N ASP A 63 -2.64 4.91 -5.03
CA ASP A 63 -1.46 4.71 -4.20
C ASP A 63 -1.13 3.22 -4.01
N LEU A 64 -2.15 2.36 -3.85
CA LEU A 64 -1.96 0.90 -3.86
C LEU A 64 -1.41 0.39 -5.21
N LYS A 65 -1.80 0.96 -6.35
CA LYS A 65 -1.20 0.63 -7.66
C LYS A 65 0.28 1.00 -7.72
N LYS A 66 0.68 2.14 -7.13
CA LYS A 66 2.10 2.52 -7.02
C LYS A 66 2.86 1.53 -6.14
N LEU A 67 2.31 1.15 -4.99
CA LEU A 67 2.87 0.09 -4.13
C LEU A 67 3.06 -1.22 -4.89
N ARG A 68 2.03 -1.63 -5.64
CA ARG A 68 2.08 -2.85 -6.46
C ARG A 68 3.18 -2.81 -7.52
N SER A 69 3.52 -1.63 -8.04
CA SER A 69 4.65 -1.49 -8.97
C SER A 69 6.01 -1.61 -8.26
N MET A 70 6.10 -1.15 -7.00
CA MET A 70 7.33 -1.20 -6.21
C MET A 70 7.66 -2.61 -5.74
N TRP A 71 6.69 -3.32 -5.16
CA TRP A 71 6.92 -4.66 -4.63
C TRP A 71 7.21 -5.72 -5.72
N LYS A 72 6.91 -5.41 -6.99
CA LYS A 72 7.22 -6.30 -8.15
C LYS A 72 8.71 -6.27 -8.45
N ARG A 73 9.36 -5.15 -8.13
CA ARG A 73 10.81 -4.98 -8.22
C ARG A 73 11.52 -5.45 -6.96
N GLU A 74 10.89 -5.24 -5.80
CA GLU A 74 11.43 -5.58 -4.49
C GLU A 74 10.39 -6.37 -3.67
N SER A 75 10.36 -7.70 -3.86
CA SER A 75 9.36 -8.58 -3.24
C SER A 75 9.32 -8.50 -1.72
N LYS A 76 10.44 -8.17 -1.07
CA LYS A 76 10.54 -8.00 0.39
C LYS A 76 9.66 -6.88 0.92
N LEU A 77 9.33 -5.86 0.11
CA LEU A 77 8.44 -4.78 0.52
C LEU A 77 7.03 -5.27 0.79
N ARG A 78 6.61 -6.37 0.15
CA ARG A 78 5.25 -6.92 0.25
C ARG A 78 4.84 -7.30 1.67
N TYR A 79 5.80 -7.72 2.47
CA TYR A 79 5.58 -8.17 3.85
C TYR A 79 5.63 -7.03 4.87
N GLU A 80 5.73 -5.77 4.43
CA GLU A 80 5.65 -4.64 5.36
C GLU A 80 4.23 -4.49 5.90
N GLY A 81 4.09 -4.51 7.24
CA GLY A 81 2.79 -4.38 7.90
C GLY A 81 2.01 -3.11 7.51
N SER A 82 2.70 -2.04 7.09
CA SER A 82 2.03 -0.83 6.59
C SER A 82 1.26 -1.08 5.29
N ILE A 83 1.78 -1.94 4.40
CA ILE A 83 1.09 -2.28 3.15
C ILE A 83 -0.15 -3.10 3.46
N ARG A 84 -0.01 -4.09 4.35
CA ARG A 84 -1.15 -4.92 4.80
C ARG A 84 -2.27 -4.06 5.38
N ALA A 85 -1.94 -3.18 6.33
CA ALA A 85 -2.92 -2.28 6.94
C ALA A 85 -3.60 -1.37 5.91
N ALA A 86 -2.84 -0.84 4.93
CA ALA A 86 -3.40 0.00 3.87
C ALA A 86 -4.35 -0.78 2.94
N MET A 87 -4.06 -2.06 2.68
CA MET A 87 -4.91 -2.94 1.88
C MET A 87 -6.19 -3.32 2.62
N GLU A 88 -6.08 -3.71 3.89
CA GLU A 88 -7.23 -4.05 4.74
C GLU A 88 -8.22 -2.88 4.82
N GLU A 89 -7.75 -1.68 5.11
CA GLU A 89 -8.60 -0.48 5.17
C GLU A 89 -9.21 -0.11 3.81
N TYR A 90 -8.48 -0.30 2.70
CA TYR A 90 -9.02 -0.09 1.35
C TYR A 90 -10.14 -1.07 1.00
N LEU A 91 -9.98 -2.35 1.37
CA LEU A 91 -11.00 -3.36 1.16
C LEU A 91 -12.24 -3.04 2.02
N GLU A 92 -12.05 -2.62 3.27
CA GLU A 92 -13.14 -2.15 4.13
C GLU A 92 -13.89 -0.97 3.50
N ALA A 93 -13.18 0.05 3.01
CA ALA A 93 -13.78 1.20 2.33
C ALA A 93 -14.57 0.80 1.06
N LEU A 94 -14.05 -0.15 0.27
CA LEU A 94 -14.74 -0.68 -0.91
C LEU A 94 -16.01 -1.46 -0.53
N MET A 95 -15.91 -2.36 0.44
CA MET A 95 -17.03 -3.18 0.91
C MET A 95 -18.14 -2.30 1.48
N TYR A 96 -17.77 -1.29 2.27
CA TYR A 96 -18.75 -0.37 2.84
C TYR A 96 -19.39 0.49 1.75
N TYR A 97 -18.62 0.97 0.77
CA TYR A 97 -19.15 1.71 -0.38
C TYR A 97 -20.16 0.87 -1.18
N THR A 98 -19.84 -0.39 -1.50
CA THR A 98 -20.76 -1.25 -2.26
C THR A 98 -22.02 -1.56 -1.45
N PHE A 99 -21.88 -1.78 -0.14
CA PHE A 99 -23.03 -2.02 0.72
C PHE A 99 -23.97 -0.82 0.76
N VAL A 100 -23.44 0.39 1.00
CA VAL A 100 -24.25 1.63 1.06
C VAL A 100 -24.90 1.94 -0.28
N THR A 101 -24.24 1.69 -1.40
CA THR A 101 -24.73 2.10 -2.73
C THR A 101 -25.57 1.06 -3.46
N LYS A 102 -25.38 -0.23 -3.15
CA LYS A 102 -26.02 -1.35 -3.86
C LYS A 102 -26.75 -2.32 -2.93
N GLY A 103 -26.52 -2.24 -1.62
CA GLY A 103 -27.04 -3.22 -0.66
C GLY A 103 -26.30 -4.56 -0.67
N THR A 104 -25.16 -4.68 -1.37
CA THR A 104 -24.38 -5.92 -1.48
C THR A 104 -22.89 -5.70 -1.20
N ILE A 105 -22.18 -6.77 -0.83
CA ILE A 105 -20.73 -6.76 -0.59
C ILE A 105 -20.04 -7.52 -1.73
N GLU A 106 -20.31 -7.08 -2.96
CA GLU A 106 -19.63 -7.60 -4.14
C GLU A 106 -18.53 -6.64 -4.55
N ILE A 107 -17.29 -6.99 -4.22
CA ILE A 107 -16.10 -6.21 -4.57
C ILE A 107 -15.26 -6.92 -5.61
N THR A 108 -14.68 -6.15 -6.52
CA THR A 108 -13.62 -6.60 -7.41
C THR A 108 -12.41 -5.72 -7.16
N THR A 109 -11.29 -6.34 -6.83
CA THR A 109 -10.05 -5.66 -6.51
C THR A 109 -8.92 -6.24 -7.37
N PRO A 110 -8.01 -5.41 -7.92
CA PRO A 110 -6.80 -5.89 -8.58
C PRO A 110 -5.71 -6.32 -7.58
N PHE A 111 -6.00 -6.24 -6.28
CA PHE A 111 -5.12 -6.61 -5.17
C PHE A 111 -5.68 -7.86 -4.51
N GLU A 112 -4.89 -8.93 -4.50
CA GLU A 112 -5.17 -10.12 -3.71
C GLU A 112 -4.66 -9.86 -2.29
N PRO A 113 -5.54 -9.83 -1.27
CA PRO A 113 -5.09 -9.85 0.11
C PRO A 113 -4.34 -11.16 0.34
N GLU A 114 -3.11 -11.09 0.85
CA GLU A 114 -2.44 -12.28 1.35
C GLU A 114 -2.99 -12.62 2.73
N TYR A 115 -3.46 -13.85 2.86
CA TYR A 115 -3.70 -14.45 4.16
C TYR A 115 -2.38 -15.11 4.57
N ASP A 116 -1.84 -14.70 5.71
CA ASP A 116 -0.85 -15.53 6.38
C ASP A 116 -1.61 -16.78 6.87
N GLU A 117 -1.25 -17.95 6.34
CA GLU A 117 -1.70 -19.26 6.86
C GLU A 117 -1.22 -19.50 8.29
#